data_AF-A0A453DYJ7-F1
#
_entry.id   AF-A0A453DYJ7-F1
#
_cell.length_a   1.000
_cell.length_b   1.000
_cell.length_c   1.000
_cell.angle_alpha   90.00
_cell.angle_beta   90.00
_cell.angle_gamma   90.00
#
_symmetry.space_group_name_H-M   'P 1'
#
loop_
_entity.id
_entity.type
_entity.pdbx_description
1 polymer ?
#
loop_
_entity_poly.entity_id
_entity_poly.type
_entity_poly.pdbx_seq_one_letter_code
_entity_poly.pdbx_strand_id
1 'polypeptide(L)'
;GVRTLDDDNFIDDTGVDPADRYDNDNDGHSPRRFAQAEEAEEDDEIERLFKGGKKKKKNDRPRADIGLIVEQFIAEFEVASEEDANLNRQHKPAINKLMKLPLLIEVLSKKNLQQEFLDHGILTLLKNWLEPLPDGSMPNMNIRSAVLKLLSDFPIDLEQFDRREQLKKSGLGKVIMFLSKSDEETTSNRKLAKELVDKWSRPIFQKSTRFEDMRAYDGERAPYRRPQMKKPSSSSSGMESRDDDLDADFSQAQVRAKWF
;
A
#
# COMPACT_ATOMS: atom_id res chain seq x y z
N GLY A 1 5.16 56.48 -12.87
CA GLY A 1 5.16 57.01 -14.25
C GLY A 1 3.83 57.69 -14.49
N VAL A 2 3.83 58.78 -15.25
CA VAL A 2 2.60 59.52 -15.62
C VAL A 2 1.91 58.74 -16.74
N ARG A 3 0.63 58.41 -16.56
CA ARG A 3 -0.23 57.75 -17.55
C ARG A 3 -0.28 58.59 -18.82
N THR A 4 0.04 58.01 -19.97
CA THR A 4 0.06 58.72 -21.27
C THR A 4 -1.20 58.39 -22.07
N LEU A 5 -1.62 59.32 -22.93
CA LEU A 5 -2.80 59.17 -23.79
C LEU A 5 -2.76 57.94 -24.72
N ASP A 6 -1.57 57.37 -24.98
CA ASP A 6 -1.42 56.11 -25.72
C ASP A 6 -1.87 54.88 -24.92
N ASP A 7 -1.89 54.93 -23.58
CA ASP A 7 -2.37 53.82 -22.74
C ASP A 7 -3.91 53.70 -22.79
N ASP A 8 -4.60 54.82 -23.03
CA ASP A 8 -6.07 54.88 -23.09
C ASP A 8 -6.63 54.43 -24.46
N ASN A 9 -5.77 54.36 -25.49
CA ASN A 9 -6.15 54.02 -26.86
C ASN A 9 -5.90 52.55 -27.24
N PHE A 10 -5.41 51.71 -26.32
CA PHE A 10 -5.07 50.31 -26.61
C PHE A 10 -6.28 49.35 -26.70
N ILE A 11 -7.44 49.73 -26.15
CA ILE A 11 -8.67 48.92 -26.21
C ILE A 11 -9.71 49.67 -27.05
N ASP A 12 -9.59 49.52 -28.37
CA ASP A 12 -10.65 49.89 -29.32
C ASP A 12 -11.74 48.82 -29.31
N ASP A 13 -12.79 49.05 -28.51
CA ASP A 13 -13.93 48.15 -28.37
C ASP A 13 -15.10 48.53 -29.31
N THR A 14 -14.82 49.26 -30.40
CA THR A 14 -15.86 49.75 -31.32
C THR A 14 -16.29 48.73 -32.40
N GLY A 15 -15.77 47.50 -32.35
CA GLY A 15 -16.02 46.46 -33.34
C GLY A 15 -16.90 45.28 -32.90
N VAL A 16 -17.39 45.24 -31.65
CA VAL A 16 -18.17 44.11 -31.13
C VAL A 16 -19.67 44.31 -31.37
N ASP A 17 -20.29 43.35 -32.03
CA ASP A 17 -21.74 43.29 -32.29
C ASP A 17 -22.50 43.40 -30.94
N PRO A 18 -23.59 44.18 -30.82
CA PRO A 18 -24.38 44.27 -29.59
C PRO A 18 -24.84 42.92 -29.02
N ALA A 19 -24.86 41.85 -29.82
CA ALA A 19 -25.16 40.49 -29.38
C ALA A 19 -24.01 39.79 -28.60
N ASP A 20 -22.77 40.29 -28.71
CA ASP A 20 -21.57 39.70 -28.08
C ASP A 20 -21.11 40.46 -26.82
N ARG A 21 -21.91 41.42 -26.32
CA ARG A 21 -21.67 42.01 -25.00
C ARG A 21 -21.92 40.93 -23.93
N TYR A 22 -20.84 40.43 -23.36
CA TYR A 22 -20.89 39.65 -22.13
C TYR A 22 -21.56 40.51 -21.04
N ASP A 23 -22.82 40.19 -20.76
CA ASP A 23 -23.56 40.74 -19.64
C ASP A 23 -22.83 40.32 -18.36
N ASN A 24 -22.32 41.32 -17.64
CA ASN A 24 -21.66 41.13 -16.36
C ASN A 24 -22.75 40.98 -15.29
N ASP A 25 -23.48 39.87 -15.34
CA ASP A 25 -24.38 39.45 -14.28
C ASP A 25 -23.61 38.58 -13.29
N ASN A 26 -23.16 39.24 -12.24
CA ASN A 26 -23.10 38.77 -10.86
C ASN A 26 -23.44 37.27 -10.64
N ASP A 27 -22.43 36.40 -10.69
CA ASP A 27 -22.57 35.06 -10.13
C ASP A 27 -21.21 34.48 -9.70
N GLY A 28 -20.94 34.55 -8.40
CA GLY A 28 -19.77 33.96 -7.74
C GLY A 28 -19.80 32.43 -7.72
N HIS A 29 -19.74 31.80 -8.89
CA HIS A 29 -19.67 30.35 -9.02
C HIS A 29 -18.22 29.88 -9.03
N SER A 30 -17.65 29.79 -7.84
CA SER A 30 -16.51 28.91 -7.58
C SER A 30 -16.91 27.46 -7.91
N PRO A 31 -16.16 26.70 -8.73
CA PRO A 31 -16.42 25.28 -8.97
C PRO A 31 -15.98 24.47 -7.73
N ARG A 32 -16.71 24.63 -6.63
CA ARG A 32 -16.55 23.88 -5.37
C ARG A 32 -17.72 22.93 -5.07
N ARG A 33 -18.74 22.91 -5.92
CA ARG A 33 -19.99 22.15 -5.66
C ARG A 33 -19.96 20.67 -6.07
N PHE A 34 -18.90 20.17 -6.71
CA PHE A 34 -18.79 18.74 -7.01
C PHE A 34 -18.11 17.93 -5.91
N ALA A 35 -17.24 18.53 -5.08
CA ALA A 35 -16.57 17.82 -4.00
C ALA A 35 -17.46 17.62 -2.76
N GLN A 36 -18.37 18.56 -2.50
CA GLN A 36 -19.18 18.57 -1.27
C GLN A 36 -20.32 17.54 -1.25
N ALA A 37 -20.82 17.13 -2.42
CA ALA A 37 -21.88 16.11 -2.49
C ALA A 37 -21.32 14.71 -2.25
N GLU A 38 -20.13 14.42 -2.78
CA GLU A 38 -19.44 13.12 -2.62
C GLU A 38 -18.94 12.93 -1.17
N GLU A 39 -18.30 13.96 -0.59
CA GLU A 39 -17.80 13.93 0.79
C GLU A 39 -18.94 13.76 1.83
N ALA A 40 -20.12 14.34 1.55
CA ALA A 40 -21.30 14.19 2.41
C ALA A 40 -21.94 12.79 2.31
N GLU A 41 -21.87 12.13 1.14
CA GLU A 41 -22.37 10.76 0.95
C GLU A 41 -21.45 9.70 1.59
N GLU A 42 -20.13 9.91 1.53
CA GLU A 42 -19.13 9.04 2.17
C GLU A 42 -19.22 9.09 3.71
N ASP A 43 -19.35 10.30 4.29
CA ASP A 43 -19.59 10.49 5.73
C ASP A 43 -20.89 9.80 6.17
N ASP A 44 -21.93 9.84 5.34
CA ASP A 44 -23.23 9.21 5.54
C ASP A 44 -23.17 7.68 5.53
N GLU A 45 -22.38 7.08 4.64
CA GLU A 45 -22.21 5.62 4.54
C GLU A 45 -21.51 5.07 5.78
N ILE A 46 -20.47 5.75 6.25
CA ILE A 46 -19.76 5.42 7.48
C ILE A 46 -20.64 5.65 8.69
N GLU A 47 -21.43 6.73 8.72
CA GLU A 47 -22.42 6.99 9.76
C GLU A 47 -23.52 5.92 9.76
N ARG A 48 -23.90 5.36 8.62
CA ARG A 48 -24.85 4.24 8.56
C ARG A 48 -24.22 2.94 9.08
N LEU A 49 -23.02 2.58 8.62
CA LEU A 49 -22.32 1.37 9.03
C LEU A 49 -21.89 1.42 10.51
N PHE A 50 -21.33 2.55 10.95
CA PHE A 50 -20.78 2.73 12.29
C PHE A 50 -21.65 3.59 13.21
N LYS A 51 -22.82 4.10 12.83
CA LYS A 51 -23.75 4.82 13.74
C LYS A 51 -25.25 4.57 13.50
N GLY A 52 -25.65 3.69 12.58
CA GLY A 52 -27.05 3.38 12.24
C GLY A 52 -27.93 2.79 13.34
N GLY A 53 -27.39 2.51 14.54
CA GLY A 53 -28.17 2.08 15.70
C GLY A 53 -28.47 3.26 16.64
N LYS A 54 -29.67 3.85 16.53
CA LYS A 54 -30.33 4.80 17.48
C LYS A 54 -29.41 5.36 18.57
N LYS A 55 -28.89 6.59 18.41
CA LYS A 55 -28.37 7.52 19.46
C LYS A 55 -27.95 6.88 20.81
N LYS A 56 -27.23 5.76 20.79
CA LYS A 56 -26.59 5.22 21.98
C LYS A 56 -25.24 5.89 22.04
N LYS A 57 -24.98 6.50 23.20
CA LYS A 57 -23.75 7.20 23.56
C LYS A 57 -22.57 6.48 22.90
N LYS A 58 -21.72 7.23 22.18
CA LYS A 58 -20.61 6.77 21.33
C LYS A 58 -19.65 5.76 22.02
N ASN A 59 -19.79 5.55 23.32
CA ASN A 59 -18.96 4.73 24.19
C ASN A 59 -19.61 3.42 24.69
N ASP A 60 -20.92 3.19 24.47
CA ASP A 60 -21.66 2.06 25.11
C ASP A 60 -22.10 0.96 24.12
N ARG A 61 -21.47 0.84 22.95
CA ARG A 61 -21.77 -0.30 22.06
C ARG A 61 -21.06 -1.55 22.58
N PRO A 62 -21.78 -2.67 22.71
CA PRO A 62 -21.15 -3.93 23.08
C PRO A 62 -20.17 -4.33 21.98
N ARG A 63 -19.02 -4.93 22.37
CA ARG A 63 -17.98 -5.37 21.44
C ARG A 63 -18.52 -6.26 20.31
N ALA A 64 -19.49 -7.12 20.62
CA ALA A 64 -20.15 -7.99 19.65
C ALA A 64 -20.82 -7.21 18.49
N ASP A 65 -21.39 -6.04 18.76
CA ASP A 65 -22.00 -5.21 17.70
C ASP A 65 -20.92 -4.61 16.78
N ILE A 66 -19.72 -4.33 17.32
CA ILE A 66 -18.61 -3.77 16.54
C ILE A 66 -18.02 -4.85 15.63
N GLY A 67 -17.80 -6.06 16.15
CA GLY A 67 -17.32 -7.20 15.36
C GLY A 67 -18.23 -7.50 14.17
N LEU A 68 -19.56 -7.53 14.37
CA LEU A 68 -20.52 -7.72 13.28
C LEU A 68 -20.46 -6.60 12.21
N ILE A 69 -20.27 -5.35 12.62
CA ILE A 69 -20.10 -4.23 11.67
C ILE A 69 -18.81 -4.40 10.87
N VAL A 70 -17.72 -4.82 11.53
CA VAL A 70 -16.43 -5.07 10.90
C VAL A 70 -16.51 -6.22 9.91
N GLU A 71 -17.17 -7.33 10.27
CA GLU A 71 -17.40 -8.46 9.36
C GLU A 71 -18.22 -8.05 8.15
N GLN A 72 -19.30 -7.31 8.35
CA GLN A 72 -20.13 -6.79 7.26
C GLN A 72 -19.33 -5.89 6.32
N PHE A 73 -18.48 -5.01 6.89
CA PHE A 73 -17.59 -4.16 6.13
C PHE A 73 -16.59 -4.99 5.31
N ILE A 74 -15.93 -5.99 5.91
CA ILE A 74 -14.98 -6.85 5.18
C ILE A 74 -15.68 -7.57 4.02
N ALA A 75 -16.84 -8.18 4.28
CA ALA A 75 -17.62 -8.91 3.28
C ALA A 75 -17.99 -8.02 2.08
N GLU A 76 -18.42 -6.79 2.33
CA GLU A 76 -18.75 -5.83 1.27
C GLU A 76 -17.54 -5.52 0.36
N PHE A 77 -16.36 -5.40 0.95
CA PHE A 77 -15.12 -5.12 0.22
C PHE A 77 -14.53 -6.37 -0.47
N GLU A 78 -14.83 -7.57 0.03
CA GLU A 78 -14.56 -8.83 -0.67
C GLU A 78 -15.40 -8.93 -1.94
N VAL A 79 -16.70 -8.62 -1.85
CA VAL A 79 -17.60 -8.57 -3.02
C VAL A 79 -17.05 -7.62 -4.09
N ALA A 80 -16.64 -6.41 -3.72
CA ALA A 80 -16.05 -5.47 -4.68
C ALA A 80 -14.77 -6.02 -5.36
N SER A 81 -14.00 -6.84 -4.65
CA SER A 81 -12.81 -7.50 -5.20
C SER A 81 -13.17 -8.58 -6.22
N GLU A 82 -14.18 -9.40 -5.90
CA GLU A 82 -14.69 -10.46 -6.78
C GLU A 82 -15.37 -9.92 -8.03
N GLU A 83 -16.17 -8.86 -7.89
CA GLU A 83 -16.82 -8.19 -9.01
C GLU A 83 -15.79 -7.60 -9.97
N ASP A 84 -14.78 -6.91 -9.46
CA ASP A 84 -13.70 -6.40 -10.30
C ASP A 84 -12.93 -7.52 -11.01
N ALA A 85 -12.68 -8.65 -10.33
CA ALA A 85 -12.06 -9.82 -10.95
C ALA A 85 -12.95 -10.42 -12.06
N ASN A 86 -14.27 -10.45 -11.85
CA ASN A 86 -15.23 -10.91 -12.85
C ASN A 86 -15.33 -9.97 -14.06
N LEU A 87 -15.32 -8.66 -13.83
CA LEU A 87 -15.28 -7.65 -14.89
C LEU A 87 -13.98 -7.76 -15.69
N ASN A 88 -12.84 -7.93 -15.01
CA ASN A 88 -11.54 -8.13 -15.67
C ASN A 88 -11.53 -9.39 -16.55
N ARG A 89 -12.05 -10.53 -16.06
CA ARG A 89 -12.21 -11.77 -16.88
C ARG A 89 -13.08 -11.57 -18.12
N GLN A 90 -14.03 -10.64 -18.04
CA GLN A 90 -14.91 -10.26 -19.17
C GLN A 90 -14.32 -9.16 -20.03
N HIS A 91 -13.09 -8.71 -19.77
CA HIS A 91 -12.45 -7.56 -20.41
C HIS A 91 -13.27 -6.27 -20.32
N LYS A 92 -14.00 -6.09 -19.21
CA LYS A 92 -14.76 -4.88 -18.89
C LYS A 92 -14.00 -4.03 -17.87
N PRO A 93 -14.18 -2.71 -17.87
CA PRO A 93 -13.63 -1.84 -16.84
C PRO A 93 -14.07 -2.29 -15.44
N ALA A 94 -13.10 -2.43 -14.54
CA ALA A 94 -13.28 -2.83 -13.15
C ALA A 94 -12.93 -1.64 -12.24
N ILE A 95 -13.94 -0.96 -11.70
CA ILE A 95 -13.78 0.30 -10.95
C ILE A 95 -14.29 0.20 -9.50
N ASN A 96 -14.82 -0.94 -9.07
CA ASN A 96 -15.52 -1.05 -7.78
C ASN A 96 -14.55 -0.87 -6.61
N LYS A 97 -13.35 -1.48 -6.67
CA LYS A 97 -12.31 -1.23 -5.65
C LYS A 97 -11.83 0.22 -5.65
N LEU A 98 -11.77 0.87 -6.80
CA LEU A 98 -11.37 2.28 -6.88
C LEU A 98 -12.40 3.20 -6.21
N MET A 99 -13.69 2.96 -6.48
CA MET A 99 -14.77 3.73 -5.87
C MET A 99 -14.84 3.54 -4.36
N LYS A 100 -14.57 2.33 -3.85
CA LYS A 100 -14.58 2.06 -2.40
C LYS A 100 -13.28 2.42 -1.68
N LEU A 101 -12.22 2.80 -2.40
CA LEU A 101 -10.91 3.07 -1.80
C LEU A 101 -10.92 4.22 -0.77
N PRO A 102 -11.60 5.36 -0.98
CA PRO A 102 -11.66 6.44 0.02
C PRO A 102 -12.24 5.95 1.36
N LEU A 103 -13.39 5.29 1.29
CA LEU A 103 -14.05 4.66 2.43
C LEU A 103 -13.15 3.65 3.17
N LEU A 104 -12.42 2.80 2.43
CA LEU A 104 -11.44 1.88 3.01
C LEU A 104 -10.39 2.61 3.84
N ILE A 105 -9.79 3.65 3.26
CA ILE A 105 -8.72 4.42 3.90
C ILE A 105 -9.26 5.07 5.18
N GLU A 106 -10.41 5.72 5.12
CA GLU A 106 -10.95 6.43 6.27
C GLU A 106 -11.29 5.48 7.43
N VAL A 107 -11.95 4.37 7.14
CA VAL A 107 -12.36 3.39 8.16
C VAL A 107 -11.14 2.70 8.77
N LEU A 108 -10.19 2.23 7.95
CA LEU A 108 -9.00 1.53 8.45
C LEU A 108 -7.99 2.46 9.14
N SER A 109 -8.07 3.77 8.92
CA SER A 109 -7.26 4.77 9.65
C SER A 109 -7.73 5.00 11.09
N LYS A 110 -8.94 4.54 11.46
CA LYS A 110 -9.50 4.70 12.82
C LYS A 110 -8.81 3.75 13.80
N LYS A 111 -7.83 4.27 14.55
CA LYS A 111 -7.01 3.50 15.52
C LYS A 111 -7.81 2.63 16.50
N ASN A 112 -8.99 3.09 16.93
CA ASN A 112 -9.85 2.35 17.86
C ASN A 112 -10.52 1.11 17.22
N LEU A 113 -10.53 0.99 15.90
CA LEU A 113 -11.09 -0.15 15.16
C LEU A 113 -10.01 -1.09 14.60
N GLN A 114 -8.74 -0.66 14.53
CA GLN A 114 -7.68 -1.43 13.88
C GLN A 114 -7.45 -2.82 14.48
N GLN A 115 -7.56 -2.97 15.80
CA GLN A 115 -7.45 -4.30 16.44
C GLN A 115 -8.60 -5.21 16.04
N GLU A 116 -9.83 -4.69 16.00
CA GLU A 116 -11.00 -5.44 15.57
C GLU A 116 -10.84 -5.91 14.11
N PHE A 117 -10.40 -5.03 13.20
CA PHE A 117 -10.12 -5.40 11.82
C PHE A 117 -9.06 -6.51 11.69
N LEU A 118 -8.00 -6.46 12.52
CA LEU A 118 -6.99 -7.52 12.55
C LEU A 118 -7.58 -8.85 13.02
N ASP A 119 -8.41 -8.82 14.07
CA ASP A 119 -9.06 -10.01 14.62
C ASP A 119 -10.02 -10.66 13.62
N HIS A 120 -10.66 -9.86 12.76
CA HIS A 120 -11.60 -10.31 11.73
C HIS A 120 -10.98 -10.53 10.34
N GLY A 121 -9.65 -10.56 10.22
CA GLY A 121 -8.99 -11.05 9.01
C GLY A 121 -8.80 -10.03 7.89
N ILE A 122 -8.74 -8.73 8.21
CA ILE A 122 -8.52 -7.65 7.23
C ILE A 122 -7.28 -7.86 6.33
N LEU A 123 -6.25 -8.56 6.83
CA LEU A 123 -5.03 -8.83 6.07
C LEU A 123 -5.28 -9.67 4.82
N THR A 124 -6.26 -10.58 4.85
CA THR A 124 -6.65 -11.38 3.69
C THR A 124 -7.34 -10.53 2.63
N LEU A 125 -8.23 -9.62 3.04
CA LEU A 125 -8.85 -8.66 2.13
C LEU A 125 -7.78 -7.77 1.47
N LEU A 126 -6.88 -7.18 2.25
CA LEU A 126 -5.80 -6.33 1.72
C LEU A 126 -4.84 -7.10 0.80
N LYS A 127 -4.62 -8.39 1.07
CA LYS A 127 -3.88 -9.28 0.16
C LYS A 127 -4.60 -9.38 -1.19
N ASN A 128 -5.90 -9.61 -1.19
CA ASN A 128 -6.70 -9.76 -2.42
C ASN A 128 -6.77 -8.44 -3.22
N TRP A 129 -6.73 -7.29 -2.54
CA TRP A 129 -6.67 -5.97 -3.18
C TRP A 129 -5.35 -5.68 -3.91
N LEU A 130 -4.27 -6.36 -3.51
CA LEU A 130 -2.92 -6.18 -4.05
C LEU A 130 -2.49 -7.28 -5.03
N GLU A 131 -3.20 -8.41 -5.06
CA GLU A 131 -2.88 -9.51 -5.95
C GLU A 131 -3.09 -9.09 -7.42
N PRO A 132 -2.23 -9.55 -8.36
CA PRO A 132 -2.46 -9.35 -9.78
C PRO A 132 -3.85 -9.80 -10.20
N LEU A 133 -4.45 -9.07 -11.15
CA LEU A 133 -5.76 -9.37 -11.71
C LEU A 133 -5.72 -10.70 -12.51
N PRO A 134 -6.89 -11.30 -12.82
CA PRO A 134 -6.95 -12.55 -13.59
C PRO A 134 -6.23 -12.52 -14.95
N ASP A 135 -6.09 -11.36 -15.58
CA ASP A 135 -5.32 -11.15 -16.81
C ASP A 135 -3.80 -10.98 -16.59
N GLY A 136 -3.35 -11.06 -15.34
CA GLY A 136 -1.95 -10.89 -14.92
C GLY A 136 -1.52 -9.44 -14.68
N SER A 137 -2.37 -8.46 -14.99
CA SER A 137 -2.05 -7.05 -14.79
C SER A 137 -2.07 -6.66 -13.32
N MET A 138 -1.28 -5.65 -12.97
CA MET A 138 -1.24 -5.13 -11.60
C MET A 138 -2.52 -4.35 -11.27
N PRO A 139 -3.02 -4.42 -10.02
CA PRO A 139 -4.09 -3.55 -9.59
C PRO A 139 -3.67 -2.07 -9.70
N ASN A 140 -4.67 -1.20 -9.78
CA ASN A 140 -4.46 0.23 -10.01
C ASN A 140 -3.42 0.83 -9.04
N MET A 141 -2.56 1.70 -9.55
CA MET A 141 -1.48 2.35 -8.80
C MET A 141 -1.95 3.02 -7.50
N ASN A 142 -3.13 3.64 -7.52
CA ASN A 142 -3.69 4.34 -6.37
C ASN A 142 -4.08 3.33 -5.27
N ILE A 143 -4.67 2.19 -5.64
CA ILE A 143 -4.97 1.09 -4.72
C ILE A 143 -3.68 0.58 -4.08
N ARG A 144 -2.65 0.27 -4.89
CA ARG A 144 -1.36 -0.23 -4.38
C ARG A 144 -0.73 0.74 -3.39
N SER A 145 -0.67 2.02 -3.77
CA SER A 145 -0.06 3.06 -2.93
C SER A 145 -0.81 3.26 -1.62
N ALA A 146 -2.15 3.26 -1.65
CA ALA A 146 -2.98 3.43 -0.47
C ALA A 146 -2.88 2.24 0.50
N VAL A 147 -2.98 1.01 -0.02
CA VAL A 147 -2.91 -0.20 0.80
C VAL A 147 -1.52 -0.36 1.43
N LEU A 148 -0.43 -0.09 0.70
CA LEU A 148 0.93 -0.13 1.26
C LEU A 148 1.13 0.89 2.40
N LYS A 149 0.52 2.07 2.30
CA LYS A 149 0.52 3.08 3.38
C LYS A 149 -0.28 2.59 4.59
N LEU A 150 -1.50 2.10 4.39
CA LEU A 150 -2.32 1.52 5.45
C LEU A 150 -1.56 0.40 6.20
N LEU A 151 -0.94 -0.52 5.47
CA LEU A 151 -0.15 -1.61 6.05
C LEU A 151 1.07 -1.12 6.85
N SER A 152 1.68 -0.02 6.44
CA SER A 152 2.79 0.60 7.18
C SER A 152 2.34 1.15 8.53
N ASP A 153 1.15 1.75 8.56
CA ASP A 153 0.57 2.41 9.74
C ASP A 153 -0.13 1.43 10.69
N PHE A 154 -0.51 0.24 10.21
CA PHE A 154 -1.22 -0.76 11.02
C PHE A 154 -0.36 -1.31 12.18
N PRO A 155 -0.92 -1.45 13.39
CA PRO A 155 -0.22 -1.95 14.57
C PRO A 155 -0.12 -3.48 14.57
N ILE A 156 0.60 -4.05 13.59
CA ILE A 156 0.87 -5.49 13.50
C ILE A 156 2.09 -5.82 14.37
N ASP A 157 1.84 -6.17 15.63
CA ASP A 157 2.87 -6.60 16.57
C ASP A 157 3.25 -8.07 16.33
N LEU A 158 4.36 -8.29 15.65
CA LEU A 158 4.85 -9.63 15.31
C LEU A 158 5.66 -10.30 16.43
N GLU A 159 5.78 -9.69 17.61
CA GLU A 159 6.23 -10.42 18.80
C GLU A 159 5.12 -11.36 19.31
N GLN A 160 3.85 -11.01 19.05
CA GLN A 160 2.69 -11.82 19.37
C GLN A 160 2.53 -12.99 18.39
N PHE A 161 2.37 -14.20 18.93
CA PHE A 161 2.24 -15.41 18.12
C PHE A 161 1.02 -15.38 17.19
N ASP A 162 -0.13 -14.95 17.70
CA ASP A 162 -1.38 -14.93 16.92
C ASP A 162 -1.30 -13.96 15.73
N ARG A 163 -0.68 -12.79 15.92
CA ARG A 163 -0.46 -11.82 14.84
C ARG A 163 0.50 -12.34 13.77
N ARG A 164 1.57 -13.05 14.16
CA ARG A 164 2.46 -13.74 13.20
C ARG A 164 1.71 -14.80 12.39
N GLU A 165 0.91 -15.63 13.06
CA GLU A 165 0.11 -16.68 12.42
C GLU A 165 -0.94 -16.08 11.46
N GLN A 166 -1.61 -14.99 11.83
CA GLN A 166 -2.55 -14.28 10.97
C GLN A 166 -1.87 -13.73 9.70
N LEU A 167 -0.73 -13.06 9.85
CA LEU A 167 0.04 -12.55 8.70
C LEU A 167 0.45 -13.71 7.77
N LYS A 168 0.92 -14.82 8.33
CA LYS A 168 1.30 -16.01 7.55
C LYS A 168 0.12 -16.63 6.82
N LYS A 169 -1.01 -16.85 7.52
CA LYS A 169 -2.23 -17.46 6.97
C LYS A 169 -2.86 -16.62 5.87
N SER A 170 -2.85 -15.28 6.01
CA SER A 170 -3.39 -14.38 4.98
C SER A 170 -2.62 -14.43 3.66
N GLY A 171 -1.35 -14.87 3.67
CA GLY A 171 -0.49 -14.85 2.49
C GLY A 171 -0.08 -13.45 2.03
N LEU A 172 -0.45 -12.39 2.77
CA LEU A 172 -0.18 -11.00 2.42
C LEU A 172 1.32 -10.74 2.20
N GLY A 173 2.16 -11.32 3.05
CA GLY A 173 3.60 -11.16 2.95
C GLY A 173 4.17 -11.57 1.58
N LYS A 174 3.60 -12.59 0.93
CA LYS A 174 4.01 -13.04 -0.42
C LYS A 174 3.80 -11.95 -1.45
N VAL A 175 2.63 -11.34 -1.40
CA VAL A 175 2.24 -10.26 -2.32
C VAL A 175 3.11 -9.04 -2.08
N ILE A 176 3.38 -8.66 -0.83
CA ILE A 176 4.29 -7.53 -0.54
C ILE A 176 5.73 -7.83 -1.01
N MET A 177 6.23 -9.06 -0.82
CA MET A 177 7.52 -9.48 -1.36
C MET A 177 7.57 -9.36 -2.88
N PHE A 178 6.52 -9.79 -3.58
CA PHE A 178 6.40 -9.64 -5.03
C PHE A 178 6.44 -8.16 -5.45
N LEU A 179 5.63 -7.29 -4.82
CA LEU A 179 5.63 -5.84 -5.08
C LEU A 179 7.01 -5.21 -4.87
N SER A 180 7.74 -5.64 -3.83
CA SER A 180 9.08 -5.12 -3.51
C SER A 180 10.13 -5.39 -4.59
N LYS A 181 9.88 -6.38 -5.45
CA LYS A 181 10.76 -6.83 -6.55
C LYS A 181 10.22 -6.52 -7.94
N SER A 182 8.98 -6.02 -8.05
CA SER A 182 8.36 -5.76 -9.35
C SER A 182 8.93 -4.51 -10.02
N ASP A 183 9.31 -4.65 -11.29
CA ASP A 183 9.76 -3.53 -12.12
C ASP A 183 8.59 -2.62 -12.56
N GLU A 184 7.36 -3.16 -12.58
CA GLU A 184 6.12 -2.44 -12.89
C GLU A 184 5.59 -1.60 -11.70
N GLU A 185 6.29 -1.64 -10.58
CA GLU A 185 5.96 -0.86 -9.40
C GLU A 185 6.68 0.50 -9.39
N THR A 186 6.11 1.49 -8.73
CA THR A 186 6.80 2.77 -8.55
C THR A 186 7.95 2.64 -7.56
N THR A 187 8.96 3.50 -7.69
CA THR A 187 10.07 3.56 -6.74
C THR A 187 9.60 3.79 -5.30
N SER A 188 8.58 4.64 -5.09
CA SER A 188 8.04 4.91 -3.76
C SER A 188 7.35 3.68 -3.16
N ASN A 189 6.51 2.99 -3.95
CA ASN A 189 5.81 1.81 -3.46
C ASN A 189 6.76 0.64 -3.24
N ARG A 190 7.75 0.43 -4.12
CA ARG A 190 8.81 -0.57 -3.89
C ARG A 190 9.53 -0.32 -2.57
N LYS A 191 9.83 0.95 -2.25
CA LYS A 191 10.47 1.31 -0.98
C LYS A 191 9.61 0.91 0.21
N LEU A 192 8.33 1.29 0.21
CA LEU A 192 7.38 0.90 1.27
C LEU A 192 7.24 -0.62 1.39
N ALA A 193 7.12 -1.33 0.27
CA ALA A 193 7.03 -2.79 0.26
C ALA A 193 8.30 -3.45 0.83
N LYS A 194 9.49 -2.95 0.48
CA LYS A 194 10.77 -3.42 1.06
C LYS A 194 10.82 -3.19 2.58
N GLU A 195 10.43 -2.01 3.04
CA GLU A 195 10.38 -1.69 4.47
C GLU A 195 9.41 -2.62 5.23
N LEU A 196 8.24 -2.91 4.67
CA LEU A 196 7.28 -3.87 5.21
C LEU A 196 7.85 -5.29 5.26
N VAL A 197 8.49 -5.77 4.18
CA VAL A 197 9.15 -7.09 4.14
C VAL A 197 10.23 -7.18 5.21
N ASP A 198 11.07 -6.16 5.37
CA ASP A 198 12.12 -6.16 6.38
C ASP A 198 11.52 -6.11 7.80
N LYS A 199 10.54 -5.24 8.05
CA LYS A 199 9.82 -5.15 9.32
C LYS A 199 9.21 -6.50 9.70
N TRP A 200 8.55 -7.17 8.76
CA TRP A 200 7.82 -8.40 9.05
C TRP A 200 8.69 -9.65 9.11
N SER A 201 9.76 -9.70 8.32
CA SER A 201 10.67 -10.85 8.32
C SER A 201 11.61 -10.87 9.55
N ARG A 202 11.92 -9.73 10.16
CA ARG A 202 12.86 -9.63 11.29
C ARG A 202 12.49 -10.50 12.50
N PRO A 203 11.29 -10.40 13.11
CA PRO A 203 10.91 -11.23 14.27
C PRO A 203 10.79 -12.71 13.92
N ILE A 204 10.47 -13.02 12.65
CA ILE A 204 10.30 -14.39 12.16
C ILE A 204 11.65 -15.10 12.02
N PHE A 205 12.69 -14.39 11.60
CA PHE A 205 14.02 -14.96 11.31
C PHE A 205 15.10 -14.61 12.33
N GLN A 206 14.76 -14.01 13.47
CA GLN A 206 15.72 -13.58 14.50
C GLN A 206 16.88 -12.74 13.95
N LYS A 207 16.65 -11.90 12.93
CA LYS A 207 17.69 -11.01 12.40
C LYS A 207 17.83 -9.79 13.31
N SER A 208 18.86 -9.81 14.16
CA SER A 208 19.21 -8.67 15.02
C SER A 208 19.42 -7.39 14.20
N THR A 209 18.94 -6.26 14.75
CA THR A 209 19.17 -4.90 14.21
C THR A 209 20.48 -4.30 14.69
N ARG A 210 21.22 -4.97 15.58
CA ARG A 210 22.53 -4.47 16.03
C ARG A 210 23.55 -4.61 14.91
N PHE A 211 24.23 -3.51 14.63
CA PHE A 211 25.35 -3.48 13.68
C PHE A 211 26.48 -4.46 14.07
N GLU A 212 26.61 -4.76 15.37
CA GLU A 212 27.55 -5.74 15.92
C GLU A 212 27.19 -7.18 15.52
N ASP A 213 25.91 -7.55 15.57
CA ASP A 213 25.46 -8.92 15.26
C ASP A 213 25.51 -9.22 13.76
N MET A 214 25.33 -8.20 12.90
CA MET A 214 25.52 -8.36 11.45
C MET A 214 26.98 -8.65 11.07
N ARG A 215 27.97 -8.23 11.87
CA ARG A 215 29.39 -8.58 11.66
C ARG A 215 29.76 -9.93 12.27
N ALA A 216 29.12 -10.32 13.37
CA ALA A 216 29.40 -11.60 14.04
C ALA A 216 29.00 -12.80 13.18
N TYR A 217 27.89 -12.69 12.44
CA TYR A 217 27.43 -13.75 11.53
C TYR A 217 28.40 -14.01 10.37
N ASP A 218 29.16 -13.00 9.95
CA ASP A 218 30.19 -13.10 8.92
C ASP A 218 31.50 -13.74 9.45
N GLY A 219 31.73 -13.65 10.77
CA GLY A 219 32.90 -14.21 11.44
C GLY A 219 32.80 -15.69 11.84
N GLU A 220 31.60 -16.27 11.92
CA GLU A 220 31.38 -17.68 12.26
C GLU A 220 31.47 -18.64 11.05
N ARG A 221 31.68 -18.13 9.83
CA ARG A 221 31.98 -18.97 8.67
C ARG A 221 33.39 -19.53 8.85
N ALA A 222 33.48 -20.72 9.45
CA ALA A 222 34.73 -21.47 9.62
C ALA A 222 35.52 -21.42 8.31
N PRO A 223 36.80 -20.98 8.31
CA PRO A 223 37.56 -20.88 7.08
C PRO A 223 37.65 -22.29 6.50
N TYR A 224 37.07 -22.47 5.31
CA TYR A 224 37.10 -23.73 4.58
C TYR A 224 38.57 -24.15 4.41
N ARG A 225 39.02 -25.09 5.24
CA ARG A 225 40.37 -25.63 5.16
C ARG A 225 40.41 -26.56 3.95
N ARG A 226 40.77 -26.00 2.78
CA ARG A 226 41.02 -26.77 1.55
C ARG A 226 41.96 -27.95 1.86
N PRO A 227 41.60 -29.20 1.53
CA PRO A 227 42.54 -30.31 1.59
C PRO A 227 43.74 -30.03 0.69
N GLN A 228 44.95 -30.09 1.24
CA GLN A 228 46.19 -29.90 0.50
C GLN A 228 46.39 -31.06 -0.49
N MET A 229 45.99 -30.87 -1.74
CA MET A 229 46.46 -31.71 -2.84
C MET A 229 47.92 -31.34 -3.15
N LYS A 230 48.80 -32.35 -3.14
CA LYS A 230 50.23 -32.23 -3.44
C LYS A 230 50.41 -31.67 -4.86
N LYS A 231 51.10 -30.53 -4.99
CA LYS A 231 51.51 -29.93 -6.27
C LYS A 231 52.71 -30.69 -6.88
N PRO A 232 52.79 -30.84 -8.21
CA PRO A 232 54.05 -30.67 -8.92
C PRO A 232 54.26 -29.19 -9.29
N SER A 233 55.52 -28.77 -9.28
CA SER A 233 56.00 -27.40 -9.38
C SER A 233 55.89 -26.80 -10.79
N SER A 234 55.30 -25.60 -10.90
CA SER A 234 55.80 -24.51 -11.78
C SER A 234 55.12 -23.18 -11.42
N SER A 235 55.92 -22.14 -11.37
CA SER A 235 55.60 -20.78 -10.91
C SER A 235 54.94 -19.89 -11.98
N SER A 236 53.90 -19.14 -11.60
CA SER A 236 53.69 -17.74 -12.01
C SER A 236 52.49 -17.10 -11.28
N SER A 237 52.79 -16.09 -10.47
CA SER A 237 52.14 -14.78 -10.33
C SER A 237 50.60 -14.65 -10.32
N GLY A 238 50.05 -14.32 -9.14
CA GLY A 238 49.17 -13.16 -8.89
C GLY A 238 47.79 -13.07 -9.55
N MET A 239 46.74 -13.30 -8.76
CA MET A 239 45.54 -12.43 -8.63
C MET A 239 44.58 -13.08 -7.61
N GLU A 240 44.34 -12.46 -6.46
CA GLU A 240 43.22 -12.78 -5.57
C GLU A 240 42.06 -11.84 -5.93
N SER A 241 41.04 -12.33 -6.63
CA SER A 241 39.73 -11.67 -6.72
C SER A 241 38.82 -12.25 -5.63
N ARG A 242 38.23 -11.34 -4.86
CA ARG A 242 37.22 -11.62 -3.84
C ARG A 242 35.87 -11.73 -4.55
N ASP A 243 35.42 -12.96 -4.76
CA ASP A 243 34.08 -13.27 -5.24
C ASP A 243 33.48 -14.35 -4.32
N ASP A 244 33.03 -13.97 -3.11
CA ASP A 244 32.34 -14.90 -2.19
C ASP A 244 31.22 -14.23 -1.36
N ASP A 245 30.71 -13.07 -1.81
CA ASP A 245 29.66 -12.31 -1.11
C ASP A 245 28.25 -12.47 -1.74
N LEU A 246 28.10 -13.25 -2.82
CA LEU A 246 26.80 -13.39 -3.51
C LEU A 246 25.96 -14.58 -3.02
N ASP A 247 26.57 -15.65 -2.48
CA ASP A 247 25.83 -16.88 -2.12
C ASP A 247 25.01 -16.78 -0.82
N ALA A 248 25.39 -15.87 0.08
CA ALA A 248 24.67 -15.65 1.33
C ALA A 248 23.33 -14.91 1.11
N ASP A 249 23.29 -13.98 0.16
CA ASP A 249 22.08 -13.24 -0.18
C ASP A 249 21.06 -14.14 -0.91
N PHE A 250 21.53 -15.04 -1.79
CA PHE A 250 20.69 -16.04 -2.43
C PHE A 250 20.05 -17.00 -1.41
N SER A 251 20.82 -17.47 -0.43
CA SER A 251 20.31 -18.39 0.61
C SER A 251 19.28 -17.71 1.51
N GLN A 252 19.50 -16.45 1.90
CA GLN A 252 18.53 -15.67 2.67
C GLN A 252 17.29 -15.30 1.86
N ALA A 253 17.44 -14.98 0.57
CA ALA A 253 16.33 -14.74 -0.34
C ALA A 253 15.47 -16.00 -0.52
N GLN A 254 16.09 -17.18 -0.55
CA GLN A 254 15.41 -18.46 -0.71
C GLN A 254 14.69 -18.93 0.57
N VAL A 255 15.24 -18.63 1.75
CA VAL A 255 14.54 -18.84 3.04
C VAL A 255 13.40 -17.84 3.22
N ARG A 256 13.59 -16.56 2.82
CA ARG A 256 12.53 -15.55 2.80
C ARG A 256 11.42 -15.93 1.82
N ALA A 257 11.74 -16.44 0.64
CA ALA A 257 10.77 -16.92 -0.35
C ALA A 257 10.04 -18.21 0.09
N LYS A 258 10.62 -19.02 1.00
CA LYS A 258 9.93 -20.19 1.57
C LYS A 258 8.87 -19.81 2.62
N TRP A 259 8.99 -18.63 3.22
CA TRP A 259 7.98 -18.09 4.15
C TRP A 259 6.96 -17.20 3.46
N PHE A 260 7.41 -16.47 2.45
CA PHE A 260 6.59 -15.72 1.52
C PHE A 260 6.31 -16.57 0.28
#